data_AF-A0A1C6HLM2-F1
#
_entry.id   AF-A0A1C6HLM2-F1
#
_cell.length_a   1.000
_cell.length_b   1.000
_cell.length_c   1.000
_cell.angle_alpha   90.00
_cell.angle_beta   90.00
_cell.angle_gamma   90.00
#
_symmetry.space_group_name_H-M   'P 1'
#
loop_
_entity.id
_entity.type
_entity.pdbx_description
1 polymer ?
#
loop_
_entity_poly.entity_id
_entity_poly.type
_entity_poly.pdbx_seq_one_letter_code
_entity_poly.pdbx_strand_id
1 'polypeptide(L)'
;MPYEPYATYEYYCDVYKGNVIPMDELDKALKQASRHIDSLTYNRIVGRGFSNLTAFQQDVIQEVVCQQADFEWENADEINTILQGYSINGVSAQFGSSWNVYTDKGVAMRRDVYALLSQTGLCCRLAR
;
A
#
# COMPACT_ATOMS: atom_id res chain seq x y z
N MET A 1 -17.21 -2.94 14.11
CA MET A 1 -16.55 -1.62 14.06
C MET A 1 -16.23 -1.28 12.62
N PRO A 2 -16.26 0.01 12.22
CA PRO A 2 -15.70 0.41 10.93
C PRO A 2 -14.22 0.06 10.85
N TYR A 3 -13.70 -0.14 9.64
CA TYR A 3 -12.28 -0.37 9.43
C TYR A 3 -11.51 0.94 9.59
N GLU A 4 -10.37 0.89 10.26
CA GLU A 4 -9.48 2.03 10.50
C GLU A 4 -8.19 1.84 9.69
N PRO A 5 -7.67 2.88 9.02
CA PRO A 5 -6.41 2.80 8.31
C PRO A 5 -5.23 2.68 9.30
N TYR A 6 -4.11 2.11 8.85
CA TYR A 6 -2.92 1.98 9.71
C TYR A 6 -2.18 3.30 9.94
N ALA A 7 -2.25 4.22 8.98
CA ALA A 7 -1.79 5.59 9.13
C ALA A 7 -2.96 6.52 9.44
N THR A 8 -2.80 7.39 10.44
CA THR A 8 -3.80 8.41 10.78
C THR A 8 -3.59 9.67 9.94
N TYR A 9 -4.58 10.58 9.99
CA TYR A 9 -4.46 11.92 9.43
C TYR A 9 -3.22 12.65 9.96
N GLU A 10 -3.03 12.63 11.29
CA GLU A 10 -1.92 13.29 11.96
C GLU A 10 -0.59 12.69 11.53
N TYR A 11 -0.52 11.35 11.42
CA TYR A 11 0.70 10.70 10.92
C TYR A 11 1.02 11.15 9.49
N TYR A 12 0.02 11.17 8.60
CA TYR A 12 0.21 11.57 7.21
C TYR A 12 0.71 13.02 7.10
N CYS A 13 0.08 13.96 7.80
CA CYS A 13 0.40 15.39 7.71
C CYS A 13 1.66 15.78 8.50
N ASP A 14 1.82 15.25 9.72
CA ASP A 14 2.83 15.74 10.67
C ASP A 14 4.10 14.89 10.69
N VAL A 15 4.01 13.59 10.42
CA VAL A 15 5.17 12.68 10.43
C VAL A 15 5.67 12.44 9.01
N TYR A 16 4.79 11.91 8.15
CA TYR A 16 5.12 11.60 6.74
C TYR A 16 5.26 12.87 5.87
N LYS A 17 4.62 13.98 6.27
CA LYS A 17 4.61 15.26 5.54
C LYS A 17 3.99 15.17 4.14
N GLY A 18 2.98 14.33 3.98
CA GLY A 18 2.21 14.21 2.74
C GLY A 18 1.33 15.43 2.49
N ASN A 19 1.17 15.80 1.21
CA ASN A 19 0.42 16.98 0.79
C ASN A 19 -0.30 16.84 -0.57
N VAL A 20 -0.31 15.65 -1.16
CA VAL A 20 -0.86 15.42 -2.51
C VAL A 20 -2.35 15.06 -2.49
N ILE A 21 -2.82 14.42 -1.42
CA ILE A 21 -4.22 14.01 -1.26
C ILE A 21 -5.01 15.11 -0.54
N PRO A 22 -6.13 15.59 -1.10
CA PRO A 22 -7.05 16.51 -0.44
C PRO A 22 -7.59 15.95 0.89
N MET A 23 -7.78 16.81 1.90
CA MET A 23 -8.16 16.40 3.26
C MET A 23 -9.50 15.65 3.32
N ASP A 24 -10.43 15.96 2.42
CA ASP A 24 -11.76 15.35 2.31
C ASP A 24 -11.72 13.93 1.69
N GLU A 25 -10.69 13.61 0.91
CA GLU A 25 -10.48 12.27 0.35
C GLU A 25 -9.42 11.45 1.11
N LEU A 26 -8.66 12.07 2.00
CA LEU A 26 -7.51 11.46 2.67
C LEU A 26 -7.89 10.21 3.48
N ASP A 27 -8.95 10.25 4.29
CA ASP A 27 -9.39 9.08 5.07
C ASP A 27 -9.73 7.87 4.17
N LYS A 28 -10.40 8.13 3.05
CA LYS A 28 -10.76 7.10 2.08
C LYS A 28 -9.52 6.53 1.38
N ALA A 29 -8.58 7.38 0.98
CA ALA A 29 -7.33 6.97 0.36
C ALA A 29 -6.46 6.12 1.31
N LEU A 30 -6.30 6.56 2.56
CA LEU A 30 -5.54 5.81 3.58
C LEU A 30 -6.18 4.46 3.90
N LYS A 31 -7.52 4.39 3.94
CA LYS A 31 -8.25 3.12 4.12
C LYS A 31 -8.03 2.18 2.93
N GLN A 32 -8.10 2.69 1.70
CA GLN A 32 -7.86 1.89 0.51
C GLN A 32 -6.43 1.33 0.49
N ALA A 33 -5.44 2.19 0.70
CA ALA A 33 -4.04 1.79 0.77
C ALA A 33 -3.81 0.76 1.87
N SER A 34 -4.38 0.94 3.07
CA SER A 34 -4.27 -0.03 4.18
C SER A 34 -4.83 -1.40 3.80
N ARG A 35 -5.96 -1.46 3.06
CA ARG A 35 -6.54 -2.72 2.55
C ARG A 35 -5.65 -3.40 1.50
N HIS A 36 -4.96 -2.61 0.70
CA HIS A 36 -3.98 -3.14 -0.24
C HIS A 36 -2.75 -3.71 0.49
N ILE A 37 -2.27 -3.05 1.55
CA ILE A 37 -1.22 -3.59 2.41
C ILE A 37 -1.67 -4.89 3.09
N ASP A 38 -2.92 -4.96 3.54
CA ASP A 38 -3.49 -6.20 4.06
C ASP A 38 -3.46 -7.34 3.04
N SER A 39 -3.83 -7.06 1.79
CA SER A 39 -3.76 -8.04 0.71
C SER A 39 -2.32 -8.53 0.50
N LEU A 40 -1.36 -7.60 0.38
CA LEU A 40 0.05 -7.90 0.13
C LEU A 40 0.71 -8.65 1.30
N THR A 41 0.28 -8.40 2.54
CA THR A 41 0.75 -9.07 3.75
C THR A 41 -0.05 -10.32 4.13
N TYR A 42 -0.93 -10.79 3.23
CA TYR A 42 -1.79 -11.96 3.44
C TYR A 42 -2.67 -11.84 4.70
N ASN A 43 -3.14 -10.64 5.01
CA ASN A 43 -3.92 -10.27 6.19
C ASN A 43 -3.25 -10.61 7.53
N ARG A 44 -1.92 -10.75 7.56
CA ARG A 44 -1.19 -11.04 8.80
C ARG A 44 -1.27 -9.91 9.81
N ILE A 45 -1.35 -8.66 9.35
CA ILE A 45 -1.53 -7.49 10.23
C ILE A 45 -2.88 -7.58 10.93
N VAL A 46 -3.96 -7.82 10.19
CA VAL A 46 -5.30 -8.06 10.75
C VAL A 46 -5.31 -9.22 11.74
N GLY A 47 -4.68 -10.35 11.38
CA GLY A 47 -4.67 -11.55 12.23
C GLY A 47 -3.89 -11.37 13.53
N ARG A 48 -2.79 -10.61 13.51
CA ARG A 48 -1.96 -10.35 14.69
C ARG A 48 -2.47 -9.15 15.51
N GLY A 49 -3.13 -8.19 14.87
CA GLY A 49 -3.43 -6.88 15.42
C GLY A 49 -2.25 -5.93 15.25
N PHE A 50 -2.51 -4.73 14.72
CA PHE A 50 -1.48 -3.73 14.40
C PHE A 50 -0.64 -3.34 15.63
N SER A 51 -1.28 -3.14 16.78
CA SER A 51 -0.62 -2.81 18.05
C SER A 51 0.28 -3.92 18.60
N ASN A 52 0.11 -5.17 18.14
CA ASN A 52 0.93 -6.32 18.55
C ASN A 52 2.16 -6.51 17.66
N LEU A 53 2.32 -5.69 16.61
CA LEU A 53 3.53 -5.69 15.78
C LEU A 53 4.68 -4.98 16.50
N THR A 54 5.91 -5.23 16.07
CA THR A 54 7.07 -4.49 16.60
C THR A 54 6.99 -3.02 16.21
N ALA A 55 7.65 -2.13 16.98
CA ALA A 55 7.69 -0.70 16.65
C ALA A 55 8.21 -0.46 15.22
N PHE A 56 9.23 -1.22 14.80
CA PHE A 56 9.75 -1.19 13.43
C PHE A 56 8.69 -1.58 12.39
N GLN A 57 7.92 -2.65 12.64
CA GLN A 57 6.85 -3.05 11.72
C GLN A 57 5.74 -2.01 11.64
N GLN A 58 5.34 -1.44 12.78
CA GLN A 58 4.30 -0.40 12.83
C GLN A 58 4.75 0.82 12.01
N ASP A 59 5.95 1.32 12.25
CA ASP A 59 6.55 2.47 11.55
C ASP A 59 6.59 2.25 10.02
N VAL A 60 7.17 1.13 9.59
CA VAL A 60 7.24 0.77 8.15
C VAL A 60 5.85 0.65 7.52
N ILE A 61 4.88 0.06 8.21
CA ILE A 61 3.51 -0.08 7.68
C ILE A 61 2.86 1.29 7.51
N GLN A 62 3.00 2.20 8.48
CA GLN A 62 2.42 3.53 8.38
C GLN A 62 3.03 4.31 7.22
N GLU A 63 4.37 4.30 7.11
CA GLU A 63 5.08 4.93 6.00
C GLU A 63 4.64 4.36 4.65
N VAL A 64 4.59 3.04 4.51
CA VAL A 64 4.17 2.37 3.28
C VAL A 64 2.71 2.67 2.92
N VAL A 65 1.81 2.75 3.90
CA VAL A 65 0.40 3.14 3.65
C VAL A 65 0.33 4.54 3.07
N CYS A 66 1.09 5.50 3.62
CA CYS A 66 1.13 6.86 3.09
C CYS A 66 1.70 6.91 1.67
N GLN A 67 2.83 6.25 1.42
CA GLN A 67 3.44 6.21 0.08
C GLN A 67 2.53 5.53 -0.96
N GLN A 68 1.82 4.48 -0.54
CA GLN A 68 0.87 3.79 -1.41
C GLN A 68 -0.36 4.64 -1.70
N ALA A 69 -0.88 5.36 -0.71
CA ALA A 69 -2.00 6.27 -0.90
C ALA A 69 -1.65 7.40 -1.88
N ASP A 70 -0.47 8.02 -1.73
CA ASP A 70 0.00 9.06 -2.65
C ASP A 70 0.14 8.52 -4.08
N PHE A 71 0.79 7.35 -4.21
CA PHE A 71 0.98 6.69 -5.50
C PHE A 71 -0.34 6.38 -6.20
N GLU A 72 -1.32 5.83 -5.47
CA GLU A 72 -2.64 5.51 -6.02
C GLU A 72 -3.43 6.75 -6.40
N TRP A 73 -3.30 7.82 -5.62
CA TRP A 73 -3.97 9.08 -5.88
C TRP A 73 -3.45 9.76 -7.15
N GLU A 74 -2.12 9.86 -7.28
CA GLU A 74 -1.48 10.54 -8.41
C GLU A 74 -1.61 9.78 -9.73
N ASN A 75 -1.84 8.45 -9.69
CA ASN A 75 -1.76 7.57 -10.86
C ASN A 75 -3.01 6.71 -11.05
N ALA A 76 -4.16 7.18 -10.57
CA ALA A 76 -5.40 6.41 -10.58
C ALA A 76 -5.79 5.91 -11.99
N ASP A 77 -5.64 6.75 -13.02
CA ASP A 77 -6.00 6.43 -14.40
C ASP A 77 -5.03 5.40 -15.02
N GLU A 78 -3.73 5.57 -14.78
CA GLU A 78 -2.68 4.65 -15.22
C GLU A 78 -2.82 3.27 -14.55
N ILE A 79 -3.05 3.25 -13.23
CA ILE A 79 -3.24 2.01 -12.47
C ILE A 79 -4.45 1.24 -12.98
N ASN A 80 -5.57 1.93 -13.22
CA ASN A 80 -6.77 1.30 -13.77
C ASN A 80 -6.49 0.65 -15.14
N THR A 81 -5.74 1.34 -16.00
CA THR A 81 -5.31 0.80 -17.29
C THR A 81 -4.43 -0.45 -17.12
N ILE A 82 -3.47 -0.42 -16.18
CA ILE A 82 -2.58 -1.56 -15.89
C ILE A 82 -3.37 -2.77 -15.39
N LEU A 83 -4.27 -2.58 -14.43
CA LEU A 83 -5.04 -3.67 -13.83
C LEU A 83 -6.05 -4.28 -14.81
N GLN A 84 -6.62 -3.46 -15.71
CA GLN A 84 -7.46 -3.96 -16.81
C GLN A 84 -6.65 -4.80 -17.81
N GLY A 85 -5.42 -4.40 -18.13
CA GLY A 85 -4.50 -5.17 -18.99
C GLY A 85 -4.09 -6.52 -18.37
N TYR A 86 -3.92 -6.59 -17.03
CA TYR A 86 -3.56 -7.82 -16.31
C TYR A 86 -4.66 -8.88 -16.30
N SER A 87 -5.91 -8.54 -16.69
CA SER A 87 -6.97 -9.52 -16.92
C SER A 87 -6.68 -10.47 -18.12
N ILE A 88 -5.57 -10.24 -18.84
CA ILE A 88 -5.06 -11.10 -19.90
C ILE A 88 -3.76 -11.78 -19.41
N ASN A 89 -3.91 -12.86 -18.64
CA ASN A 89 -2.89 -13.90 -18.42
C ASN A 89 -1.50 -13.47 -17.93
N GLY A 90 -1.40 -12.70 -16.85
CA GLY A 90 -0.18 -12.67 -16.01
C GLY A 90 1.10 -12.19 -16.72
N VAL A 91 0.97 -11.44 -17.82
CA VAL A 91 2.12 -10.84 -18.51
C VAL A 91 2.52 -9.58 -17.76
N SER A 92 3.79 -9.53 -17.32
CA SER A 92 4.44 -8.32 -16.85
C SER A 92 4.47 -7.32 -18.01
N ALA A 93 3.57 -6.35 -18.00
CA ALA A 93 3.53 -5.34 -19.03
C ALA A 93 4.23 -4.07 -18.53
N GLN A 94 5.19 -3.59 -19.32
CA GLN A 94 5.92 -2.35 -19.05
C GLN A 94 5.21 -1.22 -19.80
N PHE A 95 4.57 -0.31 -19.06
CA PHE A 95 3.78 0.77 -19.62
C PHE A 95 4.33 2.13 -19.14
N GLY A 96 4.45 3.08 -20.07
CA GLY A 96 4.94 4.44 -19.80
C GLY A 96 6.45 4.55 -19.53
N SER A 97 6.90 5.74 -19.13
CA SER A 97 8.29 6.07 -18.80
C SER A 97 8.79 5.33 -17.55
N SER A 98 9.06 4.03 -17.69
CA SER A 98 9.79 3.18 -16.73
C SER A 98 9.38 3.31 -15.25
N TRP A 99 8.09 3.15 -14.96
CA TRP A 99 7.66 2.98 -13.58
C TRP A 99 8.00 1.55 -13.15
N ASN A 100 8.95 1.40 -12.22
CA ASN A 100 9.30 0.11 -11.65
C ASN A 100 8.20 -0.32 -10.66
N VAL A 101 7.10 -0.87 -11.19
CA VAL A 101 5.91 -1.25 -10.43
C VAL A 101 5.92 -2.76 -10.14
N TYR A 102 5.55 -3.10 -8.92
CA TYR A 102 5.18 -4.44 -8.48
C TYR A 102 3.66 -4.58 -8.55
N THR A 103 3.19 -5.68 -9.15
CA THR A 103 1.78 -6.01 -9.20
C THR A 103 1.53 -7.40 -8.63
N ASP A 104 0.64 -7.51 -7.64
CA ASP A 104 0.15 -8.78 -7.10
C ASP A 104 -1.20 -8.57 -6.42
N LYS A 105 -2.05 -9.61 -6.40
CA LYS A 105 -3.38 -9.58 -5.74
C LYS A 105 -4.27 -8.39 -6.15
N GLY A 106 -4.12 -7.90 -7.37
CA GLY A 106 -4.86 -6.73 -7.88
C GLY A 106 -4.36 -5.38 -7.34
N VAL A 107 -3.21 -5.36 -6.67
CA VAL A 107 -2.56 -4.13 -6.16
C VAL A 107 -1.37 -3.79 -7.05
N ALA A 108 -1.31 -2.54 -7.52
CA ALA A 108 -0.13 -1.97 -8.15
C ALA A 108 0.59 -1.07 -7.13
N MET A 109 1.88 -1.30 -6.89
CA MET A 109 2.68 -0.58 -5.91
C MET A 109 4.08 -0.33 -6.49
N ARG A 110 4.75 0.78 -6.17
CA ARG A 110 6.16 0.96 -6.58
C ARG A 110 7.05 -0.14 -5.99
N ARG A 111 7.99 -0.67 -6.78
CA ARG A 111 8.80 -1.83 -6.37
C ARG A 111 9.70 -1.54 -5.18
N ASP A 112 10.20 -0.32 -5.04
CA ASP A 112 10.96 0.13 -3.88
C ASP A 112 10.11 0.15 -2.60
N VAL A 113 8.87 0.63 -2.69
CA VAL A 113 7.90 0.63 -1.58
C VAL A 113 7.52 -0.80 -1.20
N TYR A 114 7.33 -1.68 -2.18
CA TYR A 114 7.11 -3.10 -1.91
C TYR A 114 8.32 -3.77 -1.24
N ALA A 115 9.54 -3.39 -1.63
CA ALA A 115 10.76 -3.87 -1.00
C ALA A 115 10.85 -3.40 0.47
N LEU A 116 10.47 -2.15 0.76
CA LEU A 116 10.36 -1.63 2.12
C LEU A 116 9.33 -2.42 2.95
N LEU A 117 8.11 -2.61 2.41
CA LEU A 117 7.09 -3.42 3.07
C LEU A 117 7.57 -4.86 3.35
N SER A 118 8.35 -5.44 2.45
CA SER A 118 8.89 -6.79 2.60
C SER A 118 9.88 -6.91 3.78
N GLN A 119 10.51 -5.81 4.22
CA GLN A 119 11.39 -5.81 5.39
C GLN A 119 10.65 -6.14 6.69
N THR A 120 9.32 -5.95 6.74
CA THR A 120 8.49 -6.34 7.88
C THR A 120 8.45 -7.85 8.11
N GLY A 121 8.82 -8.65 7.09
CA GLY A 121 8.68 -10.12 7.08
C GLY A 121 7.25 -10.61 6.85
N LEU A 122 6.25 -9.72 6.78
CA LEU A 122 4.84 -10.08 6.69
C LEU A 122 4.39 -10.47 5.26
N CYS A 123 5.18 -10.09 4.24
CA CYS A 123 4.96 -10.48 2.85
C CYS A 123 5.44 -11.91 2.53
N CYS A 124 6.14 -12.59 3.45
CA CYS A 124 6.67 -13.92 3.19
C CYS A 124 5.59 -14.99 3.34
N ARG A 125 5.32 -15.80 2.30
CA ARG A 125 4.32 -16.88 2.35
C ARG A 125 4.69 -18.00 3.34
N LEU A 126 5.97 -18.20 3.61
CA LEU A 126 6.47 -19.27 4.48
C LEU A 126 6.58 -18.86 5.95
N ALA A 127 6.54 -17.55 6.24
CA ALA A 127 6.49 -17.06 7.62
C ALA A 127 5.09 -17.35 8.21
N ARG A 128 5.05 -18.13 9.30
CA ARG A 128 3.84 -18.35 10.11
C ARG A 128 3.72 -17.21 11.12
#